data_AF-A0A2E0FHS7-F1
#
_entry.id   AF-A0A2E0FHS7-F1
#
_cell.length_a   1.000
_cell.length_b   1.000
_cell.length_c   1.000
_cell.angle_alpha   90.00
_cell.angle_beta   90.00
_cell.angle_gamma   90.00
#
_symmetry.space_group_name_H-M   'P 1'
#
loop_
_entity.id
_entity.type
_entity.pdbx_description
1 polymer ?
#
loop_
_entity_poly.entity_id
_entity_poly.type
_entity_poly.pdbx_seq_one_letter_code
_entity_poly.pdbx_strand_id
1 'polypeptide(L)'
;MGDLPTATWEAGLRDLNDKQIARGIYNVINSGDEWPPSLPKFKAHCKNCEGWESRKEYVPMLTKEMTDDERKDFVKNIKQLREVLNNS
;
A
#
# COMPACT_ATOMS: atom_id res chain seq x y z
N MET A 1 9.26 29.49 9.16
CA MET A 1 10.47 28.99 8.47
C MET A 1 10.52 27.50 8.74
N GLY A 2 10.46 26.66 7.71
CA GLY A 2 10.65 25.22 7.89
C GLY A 2 12.15 24.96 7.97
N ASP A 3 12.57 24.19 8.98
CA ASP A 3 13.96 23.71 9.04
C ASP A 3 14.31 23.00 7.73
N LEU A 4 15.50 23.30 7.20
CA LEU A 4 16.08 22.51 6.12
C LEU A 4 16.07 21.03 6.54
N PRO A 5 15.87 20.09 5.59
CA PRO A 5 16.01 18.67 5.90
C PRO A 5 17.35 18.47 6.58
N THR A 6 17.35 18.05 7.84
CA THR A 6 18.61 17.80 8.53
C THR A 6 19.25 16.57 7.89
N ALA A 7 20.59 16.48 7.92
CA ALA A 7 21.31 15.31 7.41
C ALA A 7 20.77 13.98 7.97
N THR A 8 20.18 14.01 9.18
CA THR A 8 19.50 12.87 9.81
C THR A 8 18.24 12.42 9.05
N TRP A 9 17.41 13.36 8.60
CA TRP A 9 16.20 13.03 7.82
C TRP A 9 16.57 12.56 6.41
N GLU A 10 17.54 13.21 5.78
CA GLU A 10 18.03 12.80 4.46
C GLU A 10 18.61 11.37 4.49
N ALA A 11 19.47 11.07 5.48
CA ALA A 11 19.99 9.71 5.67
C ALA A 11 18.89 8.71 6.03
N GLY A 12 17.93 9.13 6.86
CA GLY A 12 16.84 8.28 7.34
C GLY A 12 15.82 7.88 6.27
N LEU A 13 15.63 8.71 5.24
CA LEU A 13 14.67 8.49 4.15
C LEU A 13 15.32 8.04 2.84
N ARG A 14 16.64 7.82 2.82
CA ARG A 14 17.41 7.47 1.63
C ARG A 14 16.94 6.20 0.90
N ASP A 15 16.30 5.27 1.62
CA ASP A 15 15.74 4.02 1.06
C ASP A 15 14.31 4.17 0.53
N LEU A 16 13.75 5.38 0.56
CA LEU A 16 12.39 5.66 0.09
C LEU A 16 12.42 6.46 -1.21
N ASN A 17 11.46 6.17 -2.09
CA ASN A 17 11.19 7.01 -3.25
C ASN A 17 10.12 8.07 -2.96
N ASP A 18 10.01 9.05 -3.86
CA ASP A 18 9.07 10.18 -3.75
C ASP A 18 7.62 9.74 -3.54
N LYS A 19 7.19 8.63 -4.16
CA LYS A 19 5.82 8.11 -3.99
C LYS A 19 5.58 7.57 -2.58
N GLN A 20 6.58 6.95 -1.97
CA GLN A 20 6.50 6.48 -0.58
C GLN A 20 6.50 7.66 0.38
N ILE A 21 7.30 8.69 0.12
CA ILE A 21 7.35 9.91 0.95
C ILE A 21 6.03 10.66 0.89
N ALA A 22 5.49 10.93 -0.31
CA ALA A 22 4.20 11.59 -0.49
C ALA A 22 3.06 10.85 0.23
N ARG A 23 3.10 9.51 0.17
CA ARG A 23 2.15 8.65 0.89
C ARG A 23 2.33 8.73 2.42
N GLY A 24 3.57 8.73 2.91
CA GLY A 24 3.85 8.92 4.33
C GLY A 24 3.27 10.24 4.85
N ILE A 25 3.40 11.32 4.07
CA ILE A 25 2.80 12.62 4.39
C ILE A 25 1.27 12.50 4.47
N TYR A 26 0.63 11.90 3.47
CA TYR A 26 -0.82 11.68 3.48
C TYR A 26 -1.26 10.84 4.69
N ASN A 27 -0.55 9.76 5.00
CA ASN A 27 -0.88 8.86 6.10
C ASN A 27 -0.77 9.56 7.46
N VAL A 28 0.27 10.38 7.66
CA VAL A 28 0.43 11.15 8.90
C VAL A 28 -0.67 12.20 9.08
N ILE A 29 -1.06 12.90 8.00
CA ILE A 29 -2.14 13.89 8.06
C ILE A 29 -3.47 13.22 8.44
N ASN A 30 -3.70 12.00 7.97
CA ASN A 30 -4.96 11.28 8.19
C ASN A 30 -4.96 10.37 9.44
N SER A 31 -3.81 10.09 10.06
CA SER A 31 -3.76 9.17 11.20
C SER A 31 -4.27 9.79 12.50
N GLY A 32 -4.28 11.12 12.61
CA GLY A 32 -4.58 11.81 13.86
C GLY A 32 -3.51 11.61 14.94
N ASP A 33 -2.33 11.09 14.57
CA ASP A 33 -1.19 10.94 15.46
C ASP A 33 -0.62 12.31 15.89
N GLU A 34 0.23 12.27 16.90
CA GLU A 34 1.03 13.41 17.35
C GLU A 34 1.88 14.01 16.21
N TRP A 35 1.77 15.34 16.04
CA TRP A 35 2.49 16.10 15.02
C TRP A 35 3.55 17.02 15.65
N PRO A 36 4.79 17.06 15.10
CA PRO A 36 5.29 16.24 14.01
C PRO A 36 5.69 14.83 14.47
N PRO A 37 5.56 13.80 13.61
CA PRO A 37 6.03 12.46 13.93
C PRO A 37 7.56 12.42 14.06
N SER A 38 8.07 11.48 14.85
CA SER A 38 9.51 11.16 14.82
C SER A 38 9.89 10.50 13.49
N LEU A 39 11.16 10.59 13.10
CA LEU A 39 11.67 9.96 11.87
C LEU A 39 11.30 8.46 11.74
N PRO A 40 11.44 7.61 12.77
CA PRO A 40 10.99 6.22 12.68
C PRO A 40 9.47 6.08 12.46
N LYS A 41 8.66 6.89 13.14
CA LYS A 41 7.19 6.89 12.97
C LYS A 41 6.80 7.33 11.55
N PHE A 42 7.43 8.40 11.04
CA PHE A 42 7.20 8.86 9.67
C PHE A 42 7.61 7.78 8.64
N LYS A 43 8.77 7.15 8.83
CA LYS A 43 9.26 6.08 7.96
C LYS A 43 8.31 4.87 7.93
N ALA A 44 7.69 4.52 9.06
CA ALA A 44 6.65 3.51 9.11
C ALA A 44 5.42 3.93 8.28
N HIS A 45 4.96 5.17 8.41
CA HIS A 45 3.87 5.72 7.59
C HIS A 45 4.15 5.67 6.08
N CYS A 46 5.40 5.88 5.66
CA CYS A 46 5.81 5.74 4.26
C CYS A 46 5.72 4.28 3.74
N LYS A 47 5.94 3.29 4.60
CA LYS A 47 5.98 1.86 4.25
C LYS A 47 4.64 1.15 4.45
N ASN A 48 3.70 1.76 5.17
CA ASN A 48 2.47 1.11 5.66
C ASN A 48 1.44 0.69 4.58
N CYS A 49 1.78 0.76 3.29
CA CYS A 49 0.87 0.35 2.21
C CYS A 49 1.56 -0.48 1.11
N GLU A 50 2.52 -1.35 1.42
CA GLU A 50 2.95 -2.39 0.46
C GLU A 50 1.89 -3.51 0.23
N GLY A 51 0.68 -3.31 0.76
CA GLY A 51 -0.47 -4.19 0.57
C GLY A 51 -1.41 -3.79 -0.58
N TRP A 52 -2.55 -4.48 -0.65
CA TRP A 52 -3.56 -4.38 -1.71
C TRP A 52 -4.14 -2.97 -1.92
N GLU A 53 -4.19 -2.12 -0.90
CA GLU A 53 -4.77 -0.77 -0.98
C GLU A 53 -4.00 0.17 -1.92
N SER A 54 -2.68 0.04 -2.00
CA SER A 54 -1.86 0.83 -2.93
C SER A 54 -2.00 0.39 -4.39
N ARG A 55 -2.63 -0.76 -4.64
CA ARG A 55 -2.85 -1.31 -5.98
C ARG A 55 -4.21 -0.92 -6.57
N LYS A 56 -5.09 -0.28 -5.80
CA LYS A 56 -6.44 0.14 -6.24
C LYS A 56 -6.42 1.05 -7.47
N GLU A 57 -5.42 1.94 -7.56
CA GLU A 57 -5.29 2.92 -8.66
C GLU A 57 -4.98 2.26 -10.02
N TYR A 58 -4.24 1.14 -10.03
CA TYR A 58 -3.77 0.49 -11.26
C TYR A 58 -4.44 -0.87 -11.53
N VAL A 59 -5.40 -1.28 -10.70
CA VAL A 59 -6.20 -2.50 -10.91
C VAL A 59 -7.68 -2.13 -11.07
N PRO A 60 -8.11 -1.72 -12.28
CA PRO A 60 -9.48 -1.27 -12.55
C PRO A 60 -10.54 -2.35 -12.25
N MET A 61 -10.16 -3.63 -12.29
CA MET A 61 -11.09 -4.73 -12.01
C MET A 61 -11.57 -4.81 -10.56
N LEU A 62 -10.94 -4.08 -9.62
CA LEU A 62 -11.33 -4.10 -8.20
C LEU A 62 -12.41 -3.06 -7.85
N THR A 63 -12.67 -2.08 -8.72
CA THR A 63 -13.75 -1.10 -8.52
C THR A 63 -15.06 -1.54 -9.14
N LYS A 64 -15.03 -2.55 -10.02
CA LYS A 64 -16.22 -3.18 -10.58
C LYS A 64 -16.81 -4.13 -9.53
N GLU A 65 -18.04 -3.89 -9.11
CA GLU A 65 -18.79 -4.88 -8.35
C GLU A 65 -19.00 -6.13 -9.22
N MET A 66 -18.46 -7.25 -8.74
CA MET A 66 -18.55 -8.53 -9.44
C MET A 66 -19.96 -9.07 -9.33
N THR A 67 -20.55 -9.42 -10.47
CA THR A 67 -21.88 -10.05 -10.51
C THR A 67 -21.84 -11.46 -9.92
N ASP A 68 -23.00 -12.00 -9.54
CA ASP A 68 -23.07 -13.35 -8.98
C ASP A 68 -22.61 -14.44 -9.97
N ASP A 69 -22.82 -14.24 -11.26
CA ASP A 69 -22.38 -15.19 -12.28
C ASP A 69 -20.87 -15.14 -12.51
N GLU A 70 -20.29 -13.93 -12.57
CA GLU A 70 -18.83 -13.77 -12.59
C GLU A 70 -18.18 -14.38 -11.33
N ARG A 71 -18.84 -14.24 -10.17
CA ARG A 71 -18.39 -14.85 -8.91
C ARG A 71 -18.39 -16.37 -8.99
N LYS A 72 -19.45 -16.99 -9.51
CA LYS A 72 -19.55 -18.45 -9.68
C LYS A 72 -18.45 -18.98 -10.60
N ASP A 73 -18.22 -18.30 -11.72
CA ASP A 73 -17.18 -18.67 -12.68
C ASP A 73 -15.79 -18.55 -12.06
N PHE A 74 -15.54 -17.50 -11.29
CA PHE A 74 -14.27 -17.33 -10.57
C PHE A 74 -14.04 -18.47 -9.57
N VAL A 75 -15.04 -18.84 -8.78
CA VAL A 75 -14.96 -19.96 -7.83
C VAL A 75 -14.71 -21.30 -8.54
N LYS A 76 -15.36 -21.52 -9.69
CA LYS A 76 -15.13 -22.72 -10.50
C LYS A 76 -13.68 -22.80 -10.98
N ASN A 77 -13.15 -21.70 -11.50
CA ASN A 77 -11.76 -21.64 -11.99
C ASN A 77 -10.75 -21.88 -10.86
N ILE A 78 -10.97 -21.33 -9.67
CA ILE A 78 -10.11 -21.57 -8.49
C ILE A 78 -10.10 -23.05 -8.09
N LYS A 79 -11.25 -23.74 -8.14
CA LYS A 79 -11.33 -25.18 -7.85
C LYS A 79 -10.50 -26.00 -8.84
N GLN A 80 -10.63 -25.71 -10.13
CA GLN A 80 -9.86 -26.40 -11.18
C GLN A 80 -8.36 -26.17 -11.02
N LEU A 81 -7.92 -24.94 -10.73
CA LEU A 81 -6.51 -24.65 -10.48
C LEU A 81 -5.96 -25.45 -9.30
N ARG A 82 -6.75 -25.57 -8.22
CA ARG A 82 -6.36 -26.35 -7.05
C ARG A 82 -6.21 -27.83 -7.37
N GLU A 83 -7.08 -28.38 -8.21
CA GLU A 83 -6.98 -29.77 -8.67
C GLU A 83 -5.72 -29.99 -9.51
N VAL A 84 -5.39 -29.08 -10.44
CA VAL A 84 -4.16 -29.16 -11.22
C VAL A 84 -2.92 -29.12 -10.32
N LEU A 85 -2.88 -28.18 -9.38
CA LEU A 85 -1.73 -28.00 -8.48
C LEU A 85 -1.54 -29.15 -7.50
N ASN A 86 -2.62 -29.81 -7.05
CA ASN A 86 -2.54 -30.95 -6.15
C ASN A 86 -2.23 -32.27 -6.85
N ASN A 87 -2.40 -32.32 -8.18
CA ASN A 87 -2.09 -33.48 -9.02
C ASN A 87 -0.75 -33.30 -9.79
N SER A 88 0.02 -32.25 -9.49
CA SER A 88 1.34 -31.94 -10.09
C SER A 88 2.49 -32.23 -9.12
#